data_AF-A0A1Q9LH33-F1
#
_entry.id   AF-A0A1Q9LH33-F1
#
_cell.length_a   1.000
_cell.length_b   1.000
_cell.length_c   1.000
_cell.angle_alpha   90.00
_cell.angle_beta   90.00
_cell.angle_gamma   90.00
#
_symmetry.space_group_name_H-M   'P 1'
#
loop_
_entity.id
_entity.type
_entity.pdbx_description
1 polymer ?
#
loop_
_entity_poly.entity_id
_entity_poly.type
_entity_poly.pdbx_seq_one_letter_code
_entity_poly.pdbx_strand_id
1 'polypeptide(L)' 'METAPEFRQSSFCASGSCVQVAVLANGRVAMRDGKNPAAPAQQYPPAGWVSFTALVKADGLGQVSDFRRW' A
#
# COMPACT_ATOMS: atom_id res chain seq x y z
N MET A 1 0.32 -0.28 -25.80
CA MET A 1 -0.29 0.49 -24.70
C MET A 1 -0.26 -0.41 -23.48
N GLU A 2 0.51 -0.06 -22.45
CA GLU A 2 0.49 -0.82 -21.19
C GLU A 2 -0.85 -0.54 -20.50
N THR A 3 -1.56 -1.59 -20.09
CA THR A 3 -2.84 -1.46 -19.39
C THR A 3 -2.62 -0.74 -18.06
N ALA A 4 -3.48 0.22 -17.74
CA ALA A 4 -3.41 0.91 -16.46
C ALA A 4 -3.59 -0.10 -15.31
N PRO A 5 -2.85 0.05 -14.20
CA PRO A 5 -2.94 -0.87 -13.08
C PRO A 5 -4.33 -0.84 -12.42
N GLU A 6 -4.85 -2.02 -12.09
CA GLU A 6 -6.14 -2.18 -11.42
C GLU A 6 -5.98 -1.97 -9.90
N PHE A 7 -6.29 -0.76 -9.44
CA PHE A 7 -6.26 -0.42 -8.03
C PHE A 7 -7.48 -0.95 -7.29
N ARG A 8 -7.23 -1.66 -6.18
CA ARG A 8 -8.25 -2.17 -5.27
C ARG A 8 -8.23 -1.40 -3.95
N GLN A 9 -9.41 -1.19 -3.40
CA GLN A 9 -9.65 -0.55 -2.10
C GLN A 9 -10.33 -1.55 -1.17
N SER A 10 -10.04 -1.46 0.13
CA SER A 10 -10.72 -2.27 1.14
C SER A 10 -12.21 -1.91 1.25
N SER A 11 -13.08 -2.91 1.46
CA SER A 11 -14.50 -2.70 1.77
C SER A 11 -14.73 -2.04 3.14
N PHE A 12 -13.73 -2.07 4.03
CA PHE A 12 -13.77 -1.37 5.32
C PHE A 12 -13.43 0.12 5.21
N CYS A 13 -13.16 0.63 4.00
CA CYS A 13 -12.93 2.05 3.77
C CYS A 13 -14.24 2.84 3.89
N ALA A 14 -14.37 3.67 4.93
CA ALA A 14 -15.59 4.45 5.16
C ALA A 14 -15.44 5.96 4.88
N SER A 15 -14.25 6.53 5.09
CA SER A 15 -14.04 7.99 5.15
C SER A 15 -13.31 8.60 3.94
N GLY A 16 -13.15 7.84 2.85
CA GLY A 16 -12.57 8.32 1.59
C GLY A 16 -11.06 8.64 1.64
N SER A 17 -10.39 8.48 2.79
CA SER A 17 -8.94 8.69 2.96
C SER A 17 -8.17 7.37 3.00
N CYS A 18 -8.52 6.43 2.13
CA CYS A 18 -8.01 5.07 2.16
C CYS A 18 -6.86 4.87 1.19
N VAL A 19 -5.98 3.94 1.55
CA VAL A 19 -4.93 3.47 0.65
C VAL A 19 -5.53 2.49 -0.37
N GLN A 20 -5.09 2.62 -1.63
CA GLN A 20 -5.42 1.70 -2.71
C GLN A 20 -4.17 0.97 -3.19
N VAL A 21 -4.31 -0.30 -3.59
CA VAL A 21 -3.18 -1.16 -3.96
C VAL A 21 -3.45 -1.88 -5.28
N ALA A 22 -2.43 -2.00 -6.14
CA ALA A 22 -2.46 -2.75 -7.39
C ALA A 22 -1.23 -3.65 -7.52
N VAL A 23 -1.39 -4.84 -8.13
CA VAL A 23 -0.27 -5.68 -8.57
C VAL A 23 0.04 -5.31 -10.02
N LEU A 24 1.29 -4.93 -10.29
CA LEU A 24 1.74 -4.55 -11.62
C LEU A 24 2.14 -5.78 -12.45
N ALA A 25 2.22 -5.63 -13.77
CA ALA A 25 2.59 -6.73 -14.67
C ALA A 25 3.97 -7.33 -14.37
N ASN A 26 4.89 -6.53 -13.82
CA ASN A 26 6.23 -6.97 -13.38
C ASN A 26 6.26 -7.54 -11.95
N GLY A 27 5.09 -7.79 -11.34
CA GLY A 27 4.95 -8.33 -9.98
C GLY A 27 5.17 -7.32 -8.85
N ARG A 28 5.62 -6.08 -9.14
CA ARG A 28 5.72 -5.03 -8.13
C ARG A 28 4.34 -4.65 -7.62
N VAL A 29 4.30 -4.09 -6.42
CA VAL A 29 3.05 -3.60 -5.81
C VAL A 29 3.04 -2.08 -5.82
N ALA A 30 2.04 -1.50 -6.47
CA ALA A 30 1.79 -0.07 -6.45
C ALA A 30 0.82 0.28 -5.32
N MET A 31 1.14 1.32 -4.57
CA MET A 31 0.32 1.87 -3.49
C MET A 31 0.08 3.35 -3.76
N ARG A 32 -1.17 3.80 -3.62
CA ARG A 32 -1.51 5.23 -3.71
C ARG A 32 -2.50 5.63 -2.64
N ASP A 33 -2.53 6.93 -2.39
CA ASP A 33 -3.58 7.56 -1.61
C ASP A 33 -4.85 7.68 -2.46
N GLY A 34 -5.93 7.04 -2.02
CA GLY A 34 -7.22 7.04 -2.70
C GLY A 34 -7.84 8.43 -2.81
N LYS A 35 -7.51 9.37 -1.91
CA LYS A 35 -7.99 10.75 -2.01
C LYS A 35 -7.22 11.59 -3.03
N ASN A 36 -6.09 11.09 -3.53
CA ASN A 36 -5.29 11.76 -4.56
C ASN A 36 -4.82 10.75 -5.65
N PRO A 37 -5.75 10.19 -6.45
CA PRO A 37 -5.44 9.12 -7.40
C PRO A 37 -4.58 9.56 -8.59
N ALA A 38 -4.44 10.87 -8.80
CA ALA A 38 -3.60 11.46 -9.85
C ALA A 38 -2.13 11.60 -9.42
N ALA A 39 -1.83 11.56 -8.11
CA ALA A 39 -0.45 11.57 -7.64
C ALA A 39 0.27 10.25 -8.01
N PRO A 40 1.60 10.30 -8.21
CA PRO A 40 2.39 9.10 -8.48
C PRO A 40 2.24 8.05 -7.37
N ALA A 41 1.99 6.80 -7.77
CA ALA A 41 1.95 5.68 -6.85
C ALA A 41 3.37 5.27 -6.40
N GLN A 42 3.51 4.95 -5.12
CA GLN A 42 4.72 4.32 -4.57
C GLN A 42 4.79 2.86 -5.02
N GLN A 43 5.96 2.37 -5.42
CA GLN A 43 6.12 1.00 -5.94
C GLN A 43 7.10 0.17 -5.12
N TYR A 44 6.65 -0.95 -4.58
CA TYR A 44 7.43 -1.85 -3.74
C TYR A 44 7.82 -3.14 -4.48
N PRO A 45 9.02 -3.70 -4.19
CA PRO A 45 9.41 -4.99 -4.74
C PRO A 45 8.54 -6.12 -4.17
N PRO A 46 8.31 -7.21 -4.93
CA PRO A 46 7.45 -8.31 -4.50
C PRO A 46 7.86 -8.89 -3.15
N ALA A 47 9.16 -9.17 -2.96
CA ALA A 47 9.69 -9.74 -1.72
C ALA A 47 9.47 -8.81 -0.52
N GLY A 48 9.71 -7.51 -0.68
CA GLY A 48 9.48 -6.52 0.36
C GLY A 48 8.01 -6.44 0.77
N TRP A 49 7.08 -6.51 -0.20
CA TRP A 49 5.65 -6.52 0.07
C TRP A 49 5.20 -7.78 0.83
N VAL A 50 5.71 -8.95 0.45
CA VAL A 50 5.44 -10.22 1.14
C VAL A 50 5.93 -10.15 2.59
N SER A 51 7.17 -9.73 2.82
CA SER A 51 7.72 -9.59 4.17
C SER A 51 6.93 -8.57 5.01
N PHE A 52 6.61 -7.41 4.44
CA PHE A 52 5.83 -6.38 5.12
C PHE A 52 4.45 -6.90 5.57
N THR A 53 3.69 -7.51 4.66
CA THR A 53 2.33 -8.00 4.98
C THR A 53 2.36 -9.17 5.95
N ALA A 54 3.38 -10.03 5.91
CA ALA A 54 3.59 -11.09 6.89
C ALA A 54 3.82 -10.51 8.30
N LEU A 55 4.67 -9.48 8.42
CA LEU A 55 4.93 -8.81 9.69
C LEU A 55 3.67 -8.11 10.23
N VAL A 56 2.90 -7.41 9.39
CA VAL A 56 1.62 -6.78 9.82
C VAL A 56 0.66 -7.83 10.39
N LYS A 57 0.48 -8.96 9.71
CA LYS A 57 -0.41 -10.03 10.17
C LYS A 57 0.03 -10.67 11.48
N ALA A 58 1.33 -10.67 11.75
CA ALA A 58 1.93 -11.21 12.96
C ALA A 58 2.07 -10.17 14.08
N ASP A 59 1.58 -8.95 13.90
CA ASP A 59 1.84 -7.80 14.80
C ASP A 59 3.34 -7.55 15.05
N GLY A 60 4.17 -7.89 14.07
CA GLY A 60 5.63 -7.94 14.16
C GLY A 60 6.34 -6.65 13.75
N LEU A 61 5.61 -5.57 13.43
CA LEU A 61 6.22 -4.28 13.08
C LEU A 61 6.70 -3.47 14.29
N GLY A 62 6.33 -3.91 15.50
CA GLY A 62 6.61 -3.18 16.74
C GLY A 62 5.75 -1.91 16.88
N GLN A 63 5.50 -1.51 18.12
CA GLN A 63 4.84 -0.24 18.39
C GLN A 63 5.86 0.88 18.25
N VAL A 64 5.61 1.83 17.33
CA VAL A 64 6.30 3.13 17.34
C VAL A 64 5.87 3.88 18.59
N SER A 65 6.69 3.81 19.63
CA SER A 65 6.36 4.31 20.98
C SER A 65 6.73 5.78 21.17
N ASP A 66 7.39 6.41 20.18
CA ASP A 66 7.75 7.82 20.23
C ASP A 66 7.47 8.53 18.90
N PHE A 67 6.19 8.85 18.71
CA PHE A 67 5.73 9.67 17.58
C PHE A 67 6.19 11.14 17.66
N ARG A 68 6.80 11.61 18.77
CA ARG A 68 7.21 13.01 18.92
C ARG A 68 8.55 13.34 18.24
N ARG A 69 9.21 12.33 17.67
CA ARG A 69 10.53 12.50 17.02
C ARG A 69 10.46 12.61 15.48
N TRP A 70 9.26 12.83 14.94
CA TRP A 70 9.01 13.13 13.53
C TRP A 70 8.69 14.61 13.33
#